data_AF-A0A935P1G1-F1
#
_entry.id   AF-A0A935P1G1-F1
#
_cell.length_a   1.000
_cell.length_b   1.000
_cell.length_c   1.000
_cell.angle_alpha   90.00
_cell.angle_beta   90.00
_cell.angle_gamma   90.00
#
_symmetry.space_group_name_H-M   'P 1'
#
loop_
_entity.id
_entity.type
_entity.pdbx_description
1 polymer ?
#
loop_
_entity_poly.entity_id
_entity_poly.type
_entity_poly.pdbx_seq_one_letter_code
_entity_poly.pdbx_strand_id
1 'polypeptide(L)'
;MNVRRTGDWDLARRILGSAASRVATAVHRAMQQEAQALRTQIVQGLTNQAPGGQQIRPLAPLTLAARRLDRFRGTKALIESGELRGSISVVERDNEVFIGVKRSAHSKDGQSLVSLAELHEYGGPPVVIPITPKMRRYLAALLQEAGQGPRSGAGGGASVVVVQTPPRPFLRPAFERFRKGASRRFLDRVAEHLWPGATR
;
A
#
# COMPACT_ATOMS: atom_id res chain seq x y z
N MET A 1 62.12 18.85 17.83
CA MET A 1 61.54 17.49 17.73
C MET A 1 60.92 17.35 16.35
N ASN A 2 61.61 16.70 15.40
CA ASN A 2 61.18 16.66 13.99
C ASN A 2 60.31 15.41 13.77
N VAL A 3 58.99 15.59 13.67
CA VAL A 3 58.05 14.48 13.44
C VAL A 3 58.09 14.11 11.96
N ARG A 4 58.66 12.93 11.65
CA ARG A 4 58.69 12.37 10.29
C ARG A 4 57.31 11.78 9.98
N ARG A 5 56.54 12.46 9.12
CA ARG A 5 55.24 11.97 8.64
C ARG A 5 55.49 10.95 7.52
N THR A 6 55.22 9.68 7.77
CA THR A 6 55.33 8.59 6.77
C THR A 6 53.95 8.23 6.22
N GLY A 7 53.86 7.97 4.92
CA GLY A 7 52.61 7.58 4.23
C GLY A 7 52.16 8.58 3.15
N ASP A 8 51.17 8.18 2.37
CA ASP A 8 50.57 9.01 1.31
C ASP A 8 49.52 9.97 1.89
N TRP A 9 49.99 11.13 2.34
CA TRP A 9 49.15 12.16 2.97
C TRP A 9 48.23 12.86 1.97
N ASP A 10 48.56 12.85 0.69
CA ASP A 10 47.71 13.41 -0.36
C ASP A 10 46.49 12.52 -0.60
N LEU A 11 46.69 11.19 -0.61
CA LEU A 11 45.60 10.22 -0.61
C LEU A 11 44.71 10.39 0.63
N ALA A 12 45.30 10.49 1.83
CA ALA A 12 44.53 10.69 3.07
C ALA A 12 43.69 11.97 3.01
N ARG A 13 44.26 13.07 2.53
CA ARG A 13 43.56 14.36 2.38
C ARG A 13 42.42 14.28 1.36
N ARG A 14 42.63 13.58 0.24
CA ARG A 14 41.58 13.36 -0.79
C ARG A 14 40.42 12.51 -0.25
N ILE A 15 40.74 11.44 0.49
CA ILE A 15 39.73 10.57 1.11
C ILE A 15 38.93 11.37 2.16
N LEU A 16 39.60 12.05 3.08
CA LEU A 16 38.95 12.80 4.15
C LEU A 16 38.17 14.01 3.63
N GLY A 17 38.68 14.71 2.61
CA GLY A 17 38.03 15.87 2.02
C GLY A 17 36.71 15.56 1.29
N SER A 18 36.52 14.31 0.84
CA SER A 18 35.29 13.85 0.17
C SER A 18 34.46 12.86 1.00
N ALA A 19 34.90 12.50 2.21
CA ALA A 19 34.27 11.47 3.02
C ALA A 19 32.82 11.83 3.39
N ALA A 20 32.58 13.07 3.84
CA ALA A 20 31.25 13.52 4.27
C ALA A 20 30.23 13.49 3.11
N SER A 21 30.62 13.98 1.93
CA SER A 21 29.73 13.99 0.75
C SER A 21 29.47 12.59 0.20
N ARG A 22 30.45 11.69 0.27
CA ARG A 22 30.28 10.27 -0.07
C ARG A 22 29.30 9.56 0.86
N VAL A 23 29.42 9.78 2.17
CA VAL A 23 28.49 9.24 3.16
C VAL A 23 27.07 9.76 2.93
N ALA A 24 26.91 11.08 2.76
CA ALA A 24 25.59 11.66 2.47
C ALA A 24 24.96 11.06 1.20
N THR A 25 25.76 10.91 0.13
CA THR A 25 25.30 10.30 -1.13
C THR A 25 24.92 8.82 -0.95
N ALA A 26 25.72 8.05 -0.22
CA ALA A 26 25.45 6.64 0.06
C ALA A 26 24.16 6.44 0.89
N VAL A 27 23.99 7.27 1.92
CA VAL A 27 22.78 7.32 2.75
C VAL A 27 21.54 7.64 1.91
N HIS A 28 21.61 8.70 1.09
CA HIS A 28 20.50 9.08 0.21
C HIS A 28 20.14 7.96 -0.78
N ARG A 29 21.13 7.34 -1.43
CA ARG A 29 20.89 6.20 -2.34
C ARG A 29 20.29 5.00 -1.62
N ALA A 30 20.81 4.63 -0.45
CA ALA A 30 20.27 3.53 0.34
C ALA A 30 18.82 3.81 0.77
N MET A 31 18.50 5.05 1.14
CA MET A 31 17.17 5.49 1.52
C MET A 31 16.19 5.36 0.34
N GLN A 32 16.56 5.86 -0.83
CA GLN A 32 15.73 5.73 -2.04
C GLN A 32 15.50 4.26 -2.41
N GLN A 33 16.53 3.41 -2.30
CA GLN A 33 16.38 1.98 -2.55
C GLN A 33 15.44 1.31 -1.54
N GLU A 34 15.52 1.63 -0.24
CA GLU A 34 14.60 1.05 0.76
C GLU A 34 13.16 1.53 0.52
N ALA A 35 12.98 2.81 0.17
CA ALA A 35 11.65 3.34 -0.13
C ALA A 35 11.01 2.68 -1.35
N GLN A 36 11.76 2.48 -2.43
CA GLN A 36 11.27 1.76 -3.61
C GLN A 36 11.02 0.28 -3.33
N ALA A 37 11.84 -0.35 -2.48
CA ALA A 37 11.62 -1.73 -2.05
C ALA A 37 10.30 -1.86 -1.26
N LEU A 38 10.04 -0.95 -0.32
CA LEU A 38 8.79 -0.92 0.43
C LEU A 38 7.58 -0.67 -0.49
N ARG A 39 7.65 0.32 -1.39
CA ARG A 39 6.59 0.56 -2.39
C ARG A 39 6.31 -0.71 -3.20
N THR A 40 7.36 -1.36 -3.70
CA THR A 40 7.25 -2.61 -4.46
C THR A 40 6.56 -3.70 -3.64
N GLN A 41 6.94 -3.86 -2.38
CA GLN A 41 6.31 -4.85 -1.49
C GLN A 41 4.83 -4.56 -1.24
N ILE A 42 4.43 -3.30 -1.07
CA ILE A 42 3.02 -2.92 -0.91
C ILE A 42 2.23 -3.25 -2.19
N VAL A 43 2.75 -2.85 -3.35
CA VAL A 43 2.10 -3.08 -4.66
C VAL A 43 1.99 -4.58 -4.98
N GLN A 44 3.03 -5.36 -4.71
CA GLN A 44 3.02 -6.81 -4.84
C GLN A 44 2.05 -7.45 -3.84
N GLY A 45 2.05 -6.98 -2.59
CA GLY A 45 1.12 -7.41 -1.55
C GLY A 45 -0.34 -7.25 -1.95
N LEU A 46 -0.71 -6.09 -2.50
CA LEU A 46 -2.04 -5.85 -3.07
C LEU A 46 -2.34 -6.80 -4.23
N THR A 47 -1.39 -6.98 -5.14
CA THR A 47 -1.54 -7.85 -6.32
C THR A 47 -1.75 -9.32 -5.91
N ASN A 48 -1.05 -9.75 -4.86
CA ASN A 48 -1.12 -11.10 -4.29
C ASN A 48 -2.23 -11.27 -3.26
N GLN A 49 -2.98 -10.21 -2.93
CA GLN A 49 -4.01 -10.18 -1.89
C GLN A 49 -3.47 -10.53 -0.48
N ALA A 50 -2.18 -10.33 -0.25
CA ALA A 50 -1.51 -10.60 1.02
C ALA A 50 -0.44 -9.54 1.40
N PRO A 51 -0.80 -8.26 1.62
CA PRO A 51 0.15 -7.24 2.04
C PRO A 51 0.87 -7.62 3.34
N GLY A 52 2.21 -7.59 3.32
CA GLY A 52 3.02 -8.02 4.46
C GLY A 52 2.84 -9.48 4.88
N GLY A 53 2.21 -10.31 4.03
CA GLY A 53 1.83 -11.70 4.33
C GLY A 53 0.47 -11.85 5.01
N GLN A 54 -0.27 -10.77 5.28
CA GLN A 54 -1.61 -10.83 5.85
C GLN A 54 -2.65 -10.86 4.73
N GLN A 55 -3.47 -11.92 4.67
CA GLN A 55 -4.50 -12.03 3.64
C GLN A 55 -5.57 -10.95 3.78
N ILE A 56 -5.92 -10.32 2.67
CA ILE A 56 -7.01 -9.35 2.63
C ILE A 56 -8.34 -10.10 2.75
N ARG A 57 -9.27 -9.54 3.54
CA ARG A 57 -10.64 -10.06 3.62
C ARG A 57 -11.29 -10.09 2.23
N PRO A 58 -11.78 -11.26 1.77
CA PRO A 58 -12.37 -11.40 0.45
C PRO A 58 -13.61 -10.52 0.27
N LEU A 59 -14.01 -10.34 -0.98
CA LEU A 59 -15.27 -9.68 -1.32
C LEU A 59 -16.46 -10.52 -0.84
N ALA A 60 -17.54 -9.85 -0.44
CA ALA A 60 -18.76 -10.54 -0.07
C ALA A 60 -19.39 -11.22 -1.32
N PRO A 61 -20.10 -12.35 -1.16
CA PRO A 61 -20.77 -13.03 -2.28
C PRO A 61 -21.68 -12.10 -3.08
N LEU A 62 -22.40 -11.20 -2.41
CA LEU A 62 -23.25 -10.19 -3.06
C LEU A 62 -22.46 -9.18 -3.90
N THR A 63 -21.25 -8.79 -3.47
CA THR A 63 -20.37 -7.93 -4.27
C THR A 63 -19.85 -8.66 -5.51
N LEU A 64 -19.57 -9.95 -5.40
CA LEU A 64 -19.17 -10.77 -6.55
C LEU A 64 -20.34 -10.96 -7.53
N ALA A 65 -21.56 -11.17 -7.03
CA ALA A 65 -22.77 -11.23 -7.85
C ALA A 65 -23.02 -9.90 -8.57
N ALA A 66 -22.88 -8.77 -7.88
CA ALA A 66 -22.98 -7.44 -8.50
C ALA A 66 -21.98 -7.27 -9.64
N ARG A 67 -20.71 -7.64 -9.41
CA ARG A 67 -19.69 -7.62 -10.46
C ARG A 67 -20.06 -8.48 -11.68
N ARG A 68 -20.65 -9.66 -11.48
CA ARG A 68 -21.10 -10.51 -12.60
C ARG A 68 -22.22 -9.86 -13.40
N LEU A 69 -23.19 -9.25 -12.72
CA LEU A 69 -24.26 -8.49 -13.39
C LEU A 69 -23.68 -7.32 -14.20
N ASP A 70 -22.65 -6.67 -13.69
CA ASP A 70 -21.92 -5.59 -14.37
C ASP A 70 -20.90 -6.12 -15.40
N ARG A 71 -20.90 -7.42 -15.69
CA ARG A 71 -19.98 -8.12 -16.63
C ARG A 71 -18.50 -7.98 -16.27
N PHE A 72 -18.19 -7.66 -15.02
CA PHE A 72 -16.85 -7.57 -14.48
C PHE A 72 -16.37 -8.92 -13.94
N ARG A 73 -15.20 -9.38 -14.40
CA ARG A 73 -14.65 -10.71 -14.06
C ARG A 73 -13.72 -10.74 -12.84
N GLY A 74 -13.27 -9.58 -12.35
CA GLY A 74 -12.28 -9.53 -11.27
C GLY A 74 -12.87 -9.90 -9.91
N THR A 75 -12.18 -10.77 -9.16
CA THR A 75 -12.60 -11.25 -7.83
C THR A 75 -11.77 -10.66 -6.68
N LYS A 76 -10.64 -10.03 -7.02
CA LYS A 76 -9.70 -9.46 -6.04
C LYS A 76 -10.30 -8.25 -5.34
N ALA A 77 -10.07 -8.16 -4.03
CA ALA A 77 -10.39 -7.00 -3.22
C ALA A 77 -9.37 -5.87 -3.48
N LEU A 78 -9.82 -4.61 -3.35
CA LEU A 78 -9.04 -3.40 -3.61
C LEU A 78 -8.49 -3.27 -5.05
N ILE A 79 -8.90 -4.16 -5.94
CA ILE A 79 -8.50 -4.15 -7.35
C ILE A 79 -9.76 -4.25 -8.20
N GLU A 80 -10.19 -3.09 -8.70
CA GLU A 80 -11.19 -2.95 -9.74
C GLU A 80 -10.54 -2.33 -10.99
N SER A 81 -10.18 -1.04 -10.91
CA SER A 81 -9.43 -0.32 -11.94
C SER A 81 -7.90 -0.40 -11.77
N GLY A 82 -7.44 -0.68 -10.55
CA GLY A 82 -6.02 -0.65 -10.18
C GLY A 82 -5.47 0.74 -9.86
N GLU A 83 -6.29 1.79 -9.88
CA GLU A 83 -5.88 3.17 -9.62
C GLU A 83 -5.33 3.37 -8.21
N LEU A 84 -5.98 2.80 -7.19
CA LEU A 84 -5.50 2.84 -5.81
C LEU A 84 -4.12 2.18 -5.66
N ARG A 85 -3.88 1.08 -6.37
CA ARG A 85 -2.57 0.42 -6.41
C ARG A 85 -1.53 1.31 -7.10
N GLY A 86 -1.92 1.98 -8.20
CA GLY A 86 -1.05 2.87 -8.96
C GLY A 86 -0.71 4.19 -8.23
N SER A 87 -1.57 4.64 -7.32
CA SER A 87 -1.40 5.91 -6.59
C SER A 87 -0.44 5.84 -5.42
N ILE A 88 0.00 4.64 -5.03
CA ILE A 88 1.06 4.45 -4.04
C ILE A 88 2.36 5.02 -4.62
N SER A 89 2.88 6.05 -3.97
CA SER A 89 4.03 6.81 -4.43
C SER A 89 5.08 6.93 -3.34
N VAL A 90 6.32 7.12 -3.78
CA VAL A 90 7.44 7.52 -2.93
C VAL A 90 7.61 9.02 -3.11
N VAL A 91 7.65 9.76 -2.01
CA VAL A 91 7.89 11.21 -1.98
C VAL A 91 9.02 11.47 -1.00
N GLU A 92 10.09 12.06 -1.51
CA GLU A 92 11.21 12.50 -0.68
C GLU A 92 10.98 13.96 -0.25
N ARG A 93 11.23 14.24 1.02
CA ARG A 93 11.35 15.59 1.58
C ARG A 93 12.51 15.62 2.53
N ASP A 94 13.48 16.47 2.25
CA ASP A 94 14.69 16.62 3.05
C ASP A 94 15.40 15.26 3.24
N ASN A 95 15.48 14.77 4.47
CA ASN A 95 16.08 13.48 4.81
C ASN A 95 15.04 12.39 5.14
N GLU A 96 13.78 12.63 4.79
CA GLU A 96 12.67 11.72 5.05
C GLU A 96 12.02 11.28 3.74
N VAL A 97 11.55 10.02 3.75
CA VAL A 97 10.84 9.47 2.62
C VAL A 97 9.46 9.00 3.05
N PHE A 98 8.46 9.59 2.44
CA PHE A 98 7.07 9.21 2.59
C PHE A 98 6.70 8.16 1.54
N ILE A 99 6.13 7.04 1.98
CA ILE A 99 5.54 6.03 1.11
C ILE A 99 4.05 5.92 1.42
N GLY A 100 3.21 6.25 0.44
CA GLY A 100 1.77 6.25 0.63
C GLY A 100 1.01 6.85 -0.55
N VAL A 101 -0.27 7.14 -0.32
CA VAL A 101 -1.15 7.79 -1.31
C VAL A 101 -1.12 9.30 -1.08
N LYS A 102 -0.83 10.08 -2.13
CA LYS A 102 -0.80 11.55 -2.06
C LYS A 102 -2.21 12.11 -1.90
N ARG A 103 -2.38 13.14 -1.07
CA ARG A 103 -3.67 13.86 -0.90
C ARG A 103 -4.29 14.36 -2.20
N SER A 104 -3.46 14.74 -3.16
CA SER A 104 -3.87 15.20 -4.49
C SER A 104 -4.20 14.07 -5.48
N ALA A 105 -4.08 12.81 -5.08
CA ALA A 105 -4.36 11.67 -5.97
C ALA A 105 -5.87 11.47 -6.11
N HIS A 106 -6.35 11.59 -7.35
CA HIS A 106 -7.75 11.40 -7.72
C HIS A 106 -7.87 10.30 -8.78
N SER A 107 -8.99 9.58 -8.73
CA SER A 107 -9.42 8.67 -9.80
C SER A 107 -9.75 9.47 -11.05
N LYS A 108 -9.83 8.80 -12.21
CA LYS A 108 -10.38 9.37 -13.45
C LYS A 108 -11.79 9.94 -13.25
N ASP A 109 -12.55 9.37 -12.33
CA ASP A 109 -13.91 9.81 -11.99
C ASP A 109 -13.94 10.94 -10.93
N GLY A 110 -12.78 11.50 -10.57
CA GLY A 110 -12.65 12.60 -9.60
C GLY A 110 -12.70 12.17 -8.13
N GLN A 111 -12.81 10.88 -7.83
CA GLN A 111 -12.83 10.39 -6.44
C GLN A 111 -11.46 10.51 -5.76
N SER A 112 -11.42 10.90 -4.49
CA SER A 112 -10.17 10.97 -3.73
C SER A 112 -9.63 9.58 -3.40
N LEU A 113 -8.43 9.27 -3.90
CA LEU A 113 -7.78 7.99 -3.62
C LEU A 113 -7.24 7.89 -2.20
N VAL A 114 -7.01 9.02 -1.51
CA VAL A 114 -6.65 9.01 -0.09
C VAL A 114 -7.84 8.63 0.77
N SER A 115 -9.02 9.20 0.53
CA SER A 115 -10.23 8.81 1.26
C SER A 115 -10.56 7.33 1.03
N LEU A 116 -10.36 6.83 -0.19
CA LEU A 116 -10.53 5.41 -0.49
C LEU A 116 -9.49 4.54 0.23
N ALA A 117 -8.22 4.98 0.27
CA ALA A 117 -7.16 4.29 1.00
C ALA A 117 -7.49 4.23 2.50
N GLU A 118 -7.91 5.35 3.09
CA GLU A 118 -8.26 5.46 4.51
C GLU A 118 -9.47 4.58 4.86
N LEU A 119 -10.54 4.64 4.06
CA LEU A 119 -11.73 3.80 4.21
C LEU A 119 -11.36 2.31 4.20
N HIS A 120 -10.42 1.91 3.36
CA HIS A 120 -9.99 0.52 3.29
C HIS A 120 -8.95 0.16 4.34
N GLU A 121 -8.12 1.08 4.81
CA GLU A 121 -7.15 0.79 5.87
C GLU A 121 -7.86 0.61 7.23
N TYR A 122 -8.88 1.42 7.52
CA TYR A 122 -9.56 1.45 8.82
C TYR A 122 -10.99 0.90 8.82
N GLY A 123 -11.61 0.76 7.66
CA GLY A 123 -13.03 0.46 7.55
C GLY A 123 -13.88 1.73 7.61
N GLY A 124 -15.15 1.59 7.27
CA GLY A 124 -16.13 2.66 7.32
C GLY A 124 -17.09 2.52 8.50
N PRO A 125 -17.70 3.63 8.96
CA PRO A 125 -18.84 3.54 9.86
C PRO A 125 -20.02 2.83 9.15
N PRO A 126 -20.93 2.20 9.92
CA PRO A 126 -22.17 1.69 9.35
C PRO A 126 -22.98 2.83 8.73
N VAL A 127 -23.42 2.64 7.48
CA VAL A 127 -24.29 3.56 6.77
C VAL A 127 -25.67 2.93 6.66
N VAL A 128 -26.68 3.69 7.07
CA VAL A 128 -28.08 3.30 7.06
C VAL A 128 -28.71 3.87 5.79
N ILE A 129 -29.11 2.99 4.87
CA ILE A 129 -29.61 3.38 3.54
C ILE A 129 -31.08 3.00 3.43
N PRO A 130 -32.01 3.98 3.28
CA PRO A 130 -33.40 3.68 2.99
C PRO A 130 -33.54 3.04 1.59
N ILE A 131 -34.29 1.95 1.50
CA ILE A 131 -34.43 1.17 0.27
C ILE A 131 -35.60 1.70 -0.56
N THR A 132 -35.27 2.24 -1.72
CA THR A 132 -36.28 2.56 -2.75
C THR A 132 -36.85 1.28 -3.40
N PRO A 133 -38.06 1.32 -3.97
CA PRO A 133 -38.61 0.17 -4.69
C PRO A 133 -37.69 -0.38 -5.79
N LYS A 134 -36.95 0.50 -6.50
CA LYS A 134 -35.97 0.09 -7.52
C LYS A 134 -34.79 -0.67 -6.91
N MET A 135 -34.23 -0.16 -5.80
CA MET A 135 -33.15 -0.83 -5.08
C MET A 135 -33.58 -2.20 -4.54
N ARG A 136 -34.82 -2.32 -4.07
CA ARG A 136 -35.39 -3.59 -3.59
C ARG A 136 -35.42 -4.66 -4.69
N ARG A 137 -35.87 -4.29 -5.90
CA ARG A 137 -35.86 -5.17 -7.07
C ARG A 137 -34.44 -5.58 -7.46
N TYR A 138 -33.52 -4.63 -7.44
CA TYR A 138 -32.11 -4.91 -7.72
C TYR A 138 -31.48 -5.84 -6.68
N LEU A 139 -31.73 -5.62 -5.39
CA LEU A 139 -31.28 -6.52 -4.31
C LEU A 139 -31.87 -7.93 -4.44
N ALA A 140 -33.13 -8.04 -4.85
CA ALA A 140 -33.75 -9.35 -5.12
C ALA A 140 -33.04 -10.08 -6.26
N ALA A 141 -32.72 -9.39 -7.36
CA ALA A 141 -31.94 -9.95 -8.47
C ALA A 141 -30.51 -10.35 -8.03
N LEU A 142 -29.85 -9.53 -7.20
CA LEU A 142 -28.54 -9.85 -6.64
C LEU A 142 -28.54 -11.08 -5.74
N LEU A 143 -29.55 -11.22 -4.88
CA LEU A 143 -29.70 -12.37 -4.00
C LEU A 143 -29.89 -13.66 -4.81
N GLN A 144 -30.73 -13.59 -5.87
CA GLN A 144 -30.92 -14.69 -6.80
C GLN A 144 -29.62 -15.08 -7.52
N GLU A 145 -28.87 -14.10 -8.05
CA GLU A 145 -27.57 -14.32 -8.70
C GLU A 145 -26.51 -14.88 -7.73
N ALA A 146 -26.59 -14.52 -6.45
CA ALA A 146 -25.73 -15.05 -5.40
C ALA A 146 -26.15 -16.46 -4.91
N GLY A 147 -27.23 -17.04 -5.46
CA GLY A 147 -27.78 -18.32 -5.00
C GLY A 147 -28.40 -18.27 -3.61
N GLN A 148 -28.65 -17.07 -3.08
CA GLN A 148 -29.30 -16.86 -1.79
C GLN A 148 -30.80 -16.70 -2.04
N GLY A 149 -31.55 -17.77 -1.80
CA GLY A 149 -33.01 -17.73 -1.93
C GLY A 149 -33.65 -16.67 -1.03
N PRO A 150 -34.90 -16.26 -1.31
CA PRO A 150 -35.65 -15.38 -0.41
C PRO A 150 -35.66 -16.04 0.97
N ARG A 151 -35.18 -15.33 2.00
CA ARG A 151 -35.28 -15.84 3.38
C ARG A 151 -36.76 -16.00 3.72
N SER A 152 -37.24 -17.24 3.73
CA SER A 152 -38.57 -17.63 4.17
C SER A 152 -38.73 -17.24 5.65
N GLY A 153 -39.46 -16.16 5.92
CA GLY A 153 -39.80 -15.74 7.29
C GLY A 153 -39.57 -14.27 7.64
N ALA A 154 -38.91 -13.47 6.78
CA ALA A 154 -38.78 -12.03 7.02
C ALA A 154 -40.04 -11.29 6.51
N GLY A 155 -41.10 -11.29 7.32
CA GLY A 155 -42.28 -10.46 7.09
C GLY A 155 -41.89 -8.98 6.95
N GLY A 156 -42.43 -8.32 5.93
CA GLY A 156 -42.18 -6.90 5.64
C GLY A 156 -40.76 -6.68 5.10
N GLY A 157 -40.61 -6.64 3.77
CA GLY A 157 -39.28 -6.44 3.17
C GLY A 157 -38.58 -5.22 3.77
N ALA A 158 -37.34 -5.40 4.23
CA ALA A 158 -36.57 -4.38 4.92
C ALA A 158 -36.72 -3.00 4.23
N SER A 159 -37.15 -1.98 4.98
CA SER A 159 -37.22 -0.60 4.49
C SER A 159 -35.84 0.04 4.42
N VAL A 160 -34.85 -0.56 5.08
CA VAL A 160 -33.51 -0.02 5.27
C VAL A 160 -32.47 -1.14 5.16
N VAL A 161 -31.32 -0.86 4.53
CA VAL A 161 -30.11 -1.70 4.62
C VAL A 161 -29.06 -0.98 5.45
N VAL A 162 -28.42 -1.70 6.36
CA VAL A 162 -27.20 -1.23 7.04
C VAL A 162 -26.01 -1.85 6.33
N VAL A 163 -25.14 -1.00 5.77
CA VAL A 163 -23.91 -1.44 5.08
C VAL A 163 -22.71 -0.93 5.85
N GLN A 164 -21.72 -1.79 6.06
CA GLN A 164 -20.44 -1.41 6.65
C GLN A 164 -19.29 -1.90 5.76
N THR A 165 -18.39 -1.00 5.40
CA THR A 165 -17.17 -1.36 4.69
C THR A 165 -16.16 -1.93 5.69
N PRO A 166 -15.75 -3.21 5.56
CA PRO A 166 -14.79 -3.78 6.48
C PRO A 166 -13.37 -3.25 6.22
N PRO A 167 -12.51 -3.18 7.25
CA PRO A 167 -11.10 -2.88 7.06
C PRO A 167 -10.43 -3.99 6.23
N ARG A 168 -9.57 -3.56 5.31
CA ARG A 168 -8.70 -4.34 4.43
C ARG A 168 -7.31 -3.68 4.44
N PRO A 169 -6.60 -3.73 5.58
CA PRO A 169 -5.35 -3.01 5.75
C PRO A 169 -4.31 -3.53 4.76
N PHE A 170 -3.63 -2.62 4.07
CA PHE A 170 -2.65 -2.95 3.05
C PHE A 170 -1.35 -2.17 3.20
N LEU A 171 -1.40 -1.00 3.85
CA LEU A 171 -0.20 -0.24 4.19
C LEU A 171 0.41 -0.79 5.47
N ARG A 172 -0.33 -0.78 6.59
CA ARG A 172 0.22 -1.13 7.91
C ARG A 172 0.86 -2.53 7.95
N PRO A 173 0.24 -3.60 7.41
CA PRO A 173 0.85 -4.93 7.43
C PRO A 173 2.17 -4.98 6.65
N ALA A 174 2.23 -4.29 5.51
CA ALA A 174 3.42 -4.22 4.67
C ALA A 174 4.54 -3.44 5.38
N PHE A 175 4.22 -2.30 6.00
CA PHE A 175 5.17 -1.53 6.82
C PHE A 175 5.70 -2.35 8.00
N GLU A 176 4.83 -3.01 8.76
CA GLU A 176 5.23 -3.84 9.89
C GLU A 176 6.13 -5.00 9.47
N ARG A 177 5.83 -5.62 8.32
CA ARG A 177 6.69 -6.66 7.76
C ARG A 177 8.04 -6.11 7.31
N PHE A 178 8.05 -4.97 6.62
CA PHE A 178 9.26 -4.35 6.07
C PHE A 178 10.20 -3.83 7.16
N ARG A 179 9.64 -3.27 8.24
CA ARG A 179 10.39 -2.78 9.41
C ARG A 179 11.30 -3.85 10.01
N LYS A 180 10.90 -5.13 9.93
CA LYS A 180 11.73 -6.26 10.39
C LYS A 180 13.02 -6.31 9.58
N GLY A 181 14.15 -6.06 10.24
CA GLY A 181 15.48 -6.06 9.62
C GLY A 181 15.81 -4.81 8.78
N ALA A 182 14.97 -3.77 8.81
CA ALA A 182 15.20 -2.54 8.03
C ALA A 182 16.54 -1.87 8.37
N SER A 183 16.87 -1.74 9.66
CA SER A 183 18.13 -1.12 10.08
C SER A 183 19.35 -1.85 9.53
N ARG A 184 19.37 -3.19 9.60
CA ARG A 184 20.47 -3.99 9.06
C ARG A 184 20.59 -3.84 7.56
N ARG A 185 19.49 -4.04 6.80
CA ARG A 185 19.48 -3.89 5.34
C ARG A 185 19.91 -2.49 4.89
N PHE A 186 19.46 -1.47 5.62
CA PHE A 186 19.83 -0.09 5.33
C PHE A 186 21.33 0.14 5.51
N LEU A 187 21.90 -0.31 6.64
CA LEU A 187 23.34 -0.21 6.89
C LEU A 187 24.16 -1.00 5.86
N ASP A 188 23.71 -2.20 5.50
CA ASP A 188 24.34 -3.02 4.46
C ASP A 188 24.36 -2.27 3.12
N ARG A 189 23.25 -1.63 2.72
CA ARG A 189 23.18 -0.80 1.50
C ARG A 189 24.07 0.44 1.58
N VAL A 190 24.11 1.11 2.73
CA VAL A 190 25.01 2.26 2.92
C VAL A 190 26.47 1.82 2.77
N ALA A 191 26.84 0.67 3.35
CA ALA A 191 28.17 0.10 3.22
C ALA A 191 28.50 -0.26 1.77
N GLU A 192 27.57 -0.86 1.03
CA GLU A 192 27.71 -1.17 -0.40
C GLU A 192 27.98 0.09 -1.26
N HIS A 193 27.25 1.18 -1.00
CA HIS A 193 27.45 2.44 -1.73
C HIS A 193 28.72 3.19 -1.31
N LEU A 194 29.19 2.99 -0.08
CA LEU A 194 30.43 3.60 0.41
C LEU A 194 31.68 2.87 -0.11
N TRP A 195 31.65 1.55 -0.12
CA TRP A 195 32.75 0.69 -0.56
C TRP A 195 32.25 -0.37 -1.55
N PRO A 196 32.11 0.00 -2.84
CA PRO A 196 31.78 -0.97 -3.89
C PRO A 196 32.92 -1.98 -4.03
N GLY A 197 32.83 -3.10 -3.32
CA GLY A 197 33.86 -4.15 -3.26
C GLY A 197 34.00 -4.88 -1.90
N ALA A 198 33.37 -4.41 -0.83
CA ALA A 198 33.50 -5.01 0.51
C ALA A 198 32.62 -6.25 0.76
N THR A 199 31.68 -6.55 -0.13
CA THR A 199 30.65 -7.61 0.03
C THR A 199 30.77 -8.72 -1.03
N ARG A 200 31.98 -9.24 -1.26
CA ARG A 200 32.17 -10.56 -1.88
C ARG A 200 32.48 -11.61 -0.84
#